data_AF-A0A2V5QKK0-F1
#
_entry.id   AF-A0A2V5QKK0-F1
#
_cell.length_a   1.000
_cell.length_b   1.000
_cell.length_c   1.000
_cell.angle_alpha   90.00
_cell.angle_beta   90.00
_cell.angle_gamma   90.00
#
_symmetry.space_group_name_H-M   'P 1'
#
loop_
_entity.id
_entity.type
_entity.pdbx_description
1 polymer ?
#
loop_
_entity_poly.entity_id
_entity_poly.type
_entity_poly.pdbx_seq_one_letter_code
_entity_poly.pdbx_strand_id
1 'polypeptide(L)' 'MFGKSASSPLPAATSKPGDPKTVTLTQSVSITVPYGTVGIHPGTILPLISRVGSDKVRVRYDGADYDIPLSATDLH' A
#
# COMPACT_ATOMS: atom_id res chain seq x y z
N MET A 1 -35.16 13.22 -17.07
CA MET A 1 -34.81 11.79 -17.05
C MET A 1 -33.31 11.66 -17.24
N PHE A 2 -32.67 10.72 -16.52
CA PHE A 2 -31.25 10.30 -16.59
C PHE A 2 -30.22 11.37 -16.17
N GLY A 3 -29.31 11.20 -15.22
CA GLY A 3 -28.94 10.11 -14.31
C GLY A 3 -27.70 10.66 -13.60
N LYS A 4 -27.74 10.83 -12.28
CA LYS A 4 -26.59 11.34 -11.52
C LYS A 4 -25.50 10.28 -11.62
N SER A 5 -24.41 10.57 -12.33
CA SER A 5 -23.17 9.79 -12.23
C SER A 5 -22.68 9.91 -10.80
N ALA A 6 -23.05 8.94 -9.97
CA ALA A 6 -22.44 8.75 -8.68
C ALA A 6 -21.01 8.28 -8.93
N SER A 7 -20.07 9.22 -8.95
CA SER A 7 -18.66 8.91 -8.73
C SER A 7 -18.60 8.18 -7.40
N SER A 8 -18.33 6.87 -7.45
CA SER A 8 -18.13 6.05 -6.26
C SER A 8 -17.09 6.77 -5.39
N PRO A 9 -17.40 7.15 -4.14
CA PRO A 9 -16.39 7.74 -3.28
C PRO A 9 -15.35 6.64 -3.04
N LEU A 10 -14.17 6.77 -3.66
CA LEU A 10 -12.98 6.09 -3.15
C LEU A 10 -12.92 6.42 -1.65
N PRO A 11 -12.79 5.44 -0.75
CA PRO A 11 -12.67 5.74 0.67
C PRO A 11 -11.45 6.65 0.86
N ALA A 12 -11.72 7.92 1.15
CA ALA A 12 -10.71 8.85 1.61
C ALA A 12 -10.24 8.33 2.97
N ALA A 13 -9.05 7.73 2.99
CA ALA A 13 -8.39 7.35 4.23
C ALA A 13 -8.07 8.64 5.00
N THR A 14 -8.98 9.02 5.89
CA THR A 14 -8.75 10.06 6.90
C THR A 14 -7.76 9.50 7.93
N SER A 15 -6.46 9.65 7.65
CA SER A 15 -5.41 9.35 8.62
C SER A 15 -5.51 10.34 9.79
N LYS A 16 -6.04 9.86 10.92
CA LYS A 16 -6.08 10.54 12.22
C LYS A 16 -4.64 10.69 12.74
N PRO A 17 -4.30 11.79 13.42
CA PRO A 17 -2.98 11.97 14.03
C PRO A 17 -2.81 10.93 15.16
N GLY A 18 -2.02 9.88 14.91
CA GLY A 18 -1.83 8.75 15.81
C GLY A 18 -2.04 7.38 15.15
N ASP A 19 -2.54 7.33 13.91
CA ASP A 19 -2.69 6.08 13.18
C ASP A 19 -1.33 5.49 12.77
N PRO A 20 -1.19 4.15 12.78
CA PRO A 20 -0.03 3.51 12.17
C PRO A 20 0.11 4.03 10.74
N LYS A 21 1.31 4.51 10.38
CA LYS A 21 1.57 4.92 9.01
C LYS A 21 1.22 3.74 8.11
N THR A 22 0.31 3.94 7.18
CA THR A 22 -0.06 2.95 6.17
C THR A 22 0.27 3.51 4.80
N VAL A 23 0.49 2.60 3.86
CA VAL A 23 0.76 2.93 2.48
C VAL A 23 -0.14 2.11 1.59
N THR A 24 -0.69 2.75 0.59
CA THR A 24 -1.45 2.07 -0.44
C THR A 24 -0.52 1.73 -1.59
N LEU A 25 -0.58 0.48 -2.03
CA LEU A 25 0.10 0.04 -3.24
C LEU A 25 -0.60 0.63 -4.46
N THR A 26 0.14 1.34 -5.31
CA THR A 26 -0.33 1.86 -6.59
C THR A 26 -0.01 0.90 -7.73
N GLN A 27 0.93 -0.01 -7.52
CA GLN A 27 1.36 -1.02 -8.48
C GLN A 27 1.41 -2.41 -7.84
N SER A 28 1.32 -3.45 -8.67
CA SER A 28 1.52 -4.83 -8.24
C SER A 28 2.98 -5.03 -7.83
N VAL A 29 3.23 -5.59 -6.65
CA VAL A 29 4.59 -5.89 -6.17
C VAL A 29 4.71 -7.35 -5.83
N SER A 30 5.81 -7.97 -6.25
CA SER A 30 6.12 -9.34 -5.86
C SER A 30 7.09 -9.34 -4.68
N ILE A 31 6.70 -9.96 -3.58
CA ILE A 31 7.57 -10.19 -2.43
C ILE A 31 7.95 -11.66 -2.33
N THR A 32 9.19 -11.92 -1.91
CA THR A 32 9.66 -13.29 -1.66
C THR A 32 9.40 -13.64 -0.22
N VAL A 33 8.54 -14.63 0.01
CA VAL A 33 8.17 -15.16 1.32
C VAL A 33 8.75 -16.58 1.49
N PRO A 34 8.80 -17.16 2.70
CA PRO A 34 9.45 -18.48 2.91
C PRO A 34 8.87 -19.63 2.08
N TYR A 35 7.58 -19.53 1.71
CA TYR A 35 6.85 -20.55 0.94
C TYR A 35 6.69 -20.21 -0.55
N GLY A 36 7.33 -19.15 -1.06
CA GLY A 36 7.32 -18.80 -2.48
C GLY A 36 7.35 -17.30 -2.77
N THR A 37 6.80 -16.89 -3.90
CA THR A 37 6.65 -15.47 -4.25
C THR A 37 5.17 -15.10 -4.21
N VAL A 38 4.84 -14.06 -3.46
CA VAL A 38 3.47 -13.54 -3.36
C VAL A 38 3.39 -12.21 -4.10
N GLY A 39 2.42 -12.11 -5.01
CA GLY A 39 2.05 -10.86 -5.66
C GLY A 39 1.05 -10.09 -4.80
N ILE A 40 1.42 -8.90 -4.34
CA ILE A 40 0.52 -7.97 -3.68
C ILE A 40 -0.09 -7.05 -4.73
N HIS A 41 -1.42 -7.02 -4.79
CA HIS A 41 -2.15 -6.28 -5.80
C HIS A 41 -2.18 -4.77 -5.48
N PRO A 42 -2.29 -3.92 -6.50
CA PRO A 42 -2.54 -2.49 -6.31
C PRO A 42 -3.89 -2.28 -5.60
N GLY A 43 -3.99 -1.20 -4.84
CA GLY A 43 -5.10 -0.91 -3.93
C GLY A 43 -4.95 -1.56 -2.54
N THR A 44 -3.97 -2.44 -2.34
CA THR A 44 -3.72 -3.03 -1.02
C THR A 44 -3.13 -1.99 -0.07
N ILE A 45 -3.70 -1.89 1.13
CA ILE A 45 -3.22 -1.01 2.19
C ILE A 45 -2.31 -1.82 3.11
N LEU A 46 -1.05 -1.42 3.23
CA LEU A 46 -0.05 -2.08 4.06
C LEU A 46 0.42 -1.18 5.19
N PRO A 47 0.66 -1.71 6.41
CA PRO A 47 1.36 -0.99 7.45
C PRO A 47 2.78 -0.65 7.00
N LEU A 48 3.11 0.63 7.01
CA LEU A 48 4.45 1.14 6.81
C LEU A 48 5.22 1.08 8.12
N ILE A 49 6.31 0.34 8.11
CA ILE A 49 7.23 0.26 9.24
C ILE A 49 8.22 1.42 9.17
N SER A 50 8.89 1.58 8.02
CA SER A 50 9.87 2.64 7.79
C SER A 50 10.16 2.84 6.31
N ARG A 51 10.79 3.96 5.94
CA ARG A 51 11.35 4.16 4.59
C ARG A 51 12.80 3.67 4.60
N VAL A 52 13.16 2.85 3.61
CA VAL A 52 14.50 2.25 3.49
C VAL A 52 15.19 2.90 2.29
N GLY A 53 16.04 3.88 2.58
CA GLY A 53 16.69 4.68 1.55
C GLY A 53 15.73 5.62 0.82
N SER A 54 16.03 5.89 -0.44
CA SER A 54 15.28 6.84 -1.28
C SER A 54 14.29 6.15 -2.23
N ASP A 55 14.48 4.86 -2.51
CA ASP A 55 13.76 4.09 -3.53
C ASP A 55 12.87 2.98 -2.96
N LYS A 56 12.97 2.66 -1.66
CA LYS A 56 12.18 1.58 -1.03
C LYS A 56 11.52 2.00 0.27
N VAL A 57 10.47 1.25 0.61
CA VAL A 57 9.81 1.30 1.90
C VAL A 57 9.66 -0.10 2.47
N ARG A 58 9.82 -0.19 3.78
CA ARG A 58 9.59 -1.40 4.55
C ARG A 58 8.17 -1.43 5.04
N VAL A 59 7.42 -2.40 4.57
CA VAL A 59 6.03 -2.63 4.91
C VAL A 59 5.88 -3.95 5.63
N ARG A 60 4.82 -4.11 6.42
CA ARG A 60 4.50 -5.40 7.03
C ARG A 60 3.40 -6.09 6.23
N TYR A 61 3.68 -7.32 5.79
CA TYR A 61 2.73 -8.17 5.09
C TYR A 61 2.74 -9.55 5.75
N ASP A 62 1.56 -10.10 6.04
CA ASP A 62 1.43 -11.43 6.66
C ASP A 62 2.30 -11.64 7.92
N GLY A 63 2.40 -10.60 8.76
CA GLY A 63 3.17 -10.63 10.00
C GLY A 63 4.69 -10.46 9.88
N ALA A 64 5.23 -10.39 8.65
CA ALA A 64 6.66 -10.18 8.39
C ALA A 64 6.92 -8.87 7.65
N ASP A 65 8.14 -8.35 7.75
CA ASP A 65 8.52 -7.11 7.09
C ASP A 65 9.17 -7.38 5.72
N TYR A 66 8.77 -6.60 4.72
CA TYR A 66 9.26 -6.69 3.36
C TYR A 66 9.59 -5.32 2.80
N ASP A 67 10.65 -5.26 2.00
CA ASP A 67 11.03 -4.04 1.30
C ASP A 67 10.39 -4.03 -0.09
N ILE A 68 9.54 -3.03 -0.34
CA ILE A 68 8.90 -2.80 -1.63
C ILE A 68 9.39 -1.47 -2.23
N PRO A 69 9.34 -1.31 -3.57
CA PRO A 69 9.68 -0.04 -4.21
C PRO A 69 8.75 1.08 -3.75
N LEU A 70 9.31 2.23 -3.39
CA LEU A 70 8.56 3.44 -3.07
C LEU A 70 7.68 3.86 -4.25
N SER A 71 8.18 3.72 -5.48
CA SER A 71 7.44 4.00 -6.72
C SER A 71 6.19 3.13 -6.93
N ALA A 72 6.11 1.98 -6.24
CA ALA A 72 4.93 1.11 -6.27
C ALA A 72 3.91 1.46 -5.17
N THR A 73 4.19 2.51 -4.39
CA THR A 73 3.30 3.03 -3.34
C THR A 73 2.82 4.44 -3.67
N ASP A 74 1.81 4.90 -2.93
CA ASP A 74 1.32 6.28 -3.00
C ASP A 74 2.26 7.30 -2.31
N LEU A 75 3.29 6.83 -1.61
CA LEU A 75 4.30 7.72 -1.02
C LEU A 75 5.23 8.25 -2.10
N HIS A 76 5.07 9.52 -2.42
CA HIS A 76 5.99 10.32 -3.22
C HIS A 76 6.98 11.10 -2.36
#